data_AF-A0A926U733-F1
#
_entry.id   AF-A0A926U733-F1
#
_cell.length_a   1.000
_cell.length_b   1.000
_cell.length_c   1.000
_cell.angle_alpha   90.00
_cell.angle_beta   90.00
_cell.angle_gamma   90.00
#
_symmetry.space_group_name_H-M   'P 1'
#
loop_
_entity.id
_entity.type
_entity.pdbx_description
1 polymer ?
#
loop_
_entity_poly.entity_id
_entity_poly.type
_entity_poly.pdbx_seq_one_letter_code
_entity_poly.pdbx_strand_id
1 'polypeptide(L)'
;MLRDKPKSGSSAGLPLAPVIAVGLGWFVLALMFFLLFGTPSVPEVDPATEQLILTPETGKATLGFPLWYTVGTYIFELAALFAASLLCFRNYQSPQVVSGRSVWLCFALGLLLYFLGDLVFGYYEVVLRSEQSVSIADFFYFGTYALLGVGMILAIASRRLTLDLWQWVLVAVVGLLGALFALWVNHAAAMANPSAPLLDRLVTAAYPLFDTALLIITTILLLAFWGGRFAQAWRLIAGGVLALYVADSYYQYASNAFKDYQSGSLTEVFFVLFPVLFAIGAAVEYELSNKSRRGIRRR
;
A
#
# COMPACT_ATOMS: atom_id res chain seq x y z
N MET A 1 -24.79 -53.21 2.57
CA MET A 1 -23.64 -52.38 2.14
C MET A 1 -24.05 -50.92 2.17
N LEU A 2 -23.80 -50.25 3.30
CA LEU A 2 -24.02 -48.81 3.46
C LEU A 2 -22.86 -48.10 2.77
N ARG A 3 -23.15 -47.36 1.71
CA ARG A 3 -22.16 -46.57 0.98
C ARG A 3 -22.07 -45.22 1.68
N ASP A 4 -21.10 -45.09 2.59
CA ASP A 4 -20.77 -43.83 3.23
C ASP A 4 -20.45 -42.78 2.16
N LYS A 5 -21.27 -41.72 2.10
CA LYS A 5 -20.95 -40.54 1.31
C LYS A 5 -19.79 -39.83 1.99
N PRO A 6 -18.70 -39.49 1.30
CA PRO A 6 -17.65 -38.68 1.89
C PRO A 6 -18.22 -37.31 2.26
N LYS A 7 -18.15 -36.96 3.54
CA LYS A 7 -18.39 -35.60 4.02
C LYS A 7 -17.37 -34.70 3.34
N SER A 8 -17.79 -33.94 2.32
CA SER A 8 -16.99 -32.85 1.78
C SER A 8 -16.84 -31.80 2.88
N GLY A 9 -15.73 -31.83 3.60
CA GLY A 9 -15.32 -30.73 4.46
C GLY A 9 -15.08 -29.51 3.59
N SER A 10 -16.10 -28.69 3.37
CA SER A 10 -15.86 -27.34 2.88
C SER A 10 -15.14 -26.63 4.01
N SER A 11 -13.85 -26.33 3.84
CA SER A 11 -13.18 -25.39 4.72
C SER A 11 -14.00 -24.10 4.70
N ALA A 12 -14.70 -23.82 5.78
CA ALA A 12 -15.47 -22.59 5.92
C ALA A 12 -14.42 -21.49 6.03
N GLY A 13 -14.14 -20.81 4.92
CA GLY A 13 -13.28 -19.64 4.92
C GLY A 13 -13.79 -18.62 5.95
N LEU A 14 -12.87 -17.81 6.50
CA LEU A 14 -13.20 -16.79 7.51
C LEU A 14 -14.44 -15.98 7.09
N PRO A 15 -15.46 -15.85 7.96
CA PRO A 15 -16.62 -15.02 7.68
C PRO A 15 -16.21 -13.55 7.44
N LEU A 16 -16.94 -12.82 6.60
CA LEU A 16 -16.59 -11.45 6.22
C LEU A 16 -16.64 -10.45 7.39
N ALA A 17 -17.66 -10.54 8.24
CA ALA A 17 -17.84 -9.58 9.34
C ALA A 17 -16.65 -9.53 10.31
N PRO A 18 -16.08 -10.66 10.77
CA PRO A 18 -14.83 -10.68 11.52
C PRO A 18 -13.65 -10.00 10.80
N VAL A 19 -13.48 -10.24 9.49
CA VAL A 19 -12.37 -9.63 8.74
C VAL A 19 -12.52 -8.11 8.66
N ILE A 20 -13.75 -7.62 8.41
CA ILE A 20 -14.03 -6.18 8.43
C ILE A 20 -13.77 -5.60 9.81
N ALA A 21 -14.29 -6.22 10.87
CA ALA A 21 -14.15 -5.73 12.24
C ALA A 21 -12.68 -5.69 12.68
N VAL A 22 -11.91 -6.75 12.38
CA VAL A 22 -10.47 -6.80 12.68
C VAL A 22 -9.70 -5.77 11.85
N GLY A 23 -9.97 -5.64 10.55
CA GLY A 23 -9.27 -4.68 9.70
C GLY A 23 -9.53 -3.23 10.12
N LEU A 24 -10.79 -2.85 10.33
CA LEU A 24 -11.15 -1.51 10.80
C LEU A 24 -10.63 -1.25 12.22
N GLY A 25 -10.73 -2.25 13.11
CA GLY A 25 -10.17 -2.15 14.46
C GLY A 25 -8.66 -1.95 14.44
N TRP A 26 -7.93 -2.67 13.60
CA TRP A 26 -6.48 -2.52 13.43
C TRP A 26 -6.10 -1.13 12.93
N PHE A 27 -6.82 -0.60 11.93
CA PHE A 27 -6.59 0.75 11.45
C PHE A 27 -6.90 1.83 12.49
N VAL A 28 -8.01 1.69 13.25
CA VAL A 28 -8.34 2.62 14.33
C VAL A 28 -7.28 2.59 15.42
N LEU A 29 -6.79 1.40 15.79
CA LEU A 29 -5.70 1.25 16.76
C LEU A 29 -4.41 1.92 16.26
N ALA A 30 -4.04 1.72 15.00
CA ALA A 30 -2.91 2.40 14.38
C ALA A 30 -3.09 3.92 14.42
N LEU A 31 -4.23 4.43 13.96
CA LEU A 31 -4.52 5.87 13.97
C LEU A 31 -4.43 6.47 15.38
N MET A 32 -4.99 5.79 16.38
CA MET A 32 -4.85 6.21 17.78
C MET A 32 -3.40 6.18 18.25
N PHE A 33 -2.62 5.18 17.84
CA PHE A 33 -1.20 5.09 18.16
C PHE A 33 -0.42 6.30 17.59
N PHE A 34 -0.61 6.63 16.31
CA PHE A 34 0.01 7.81 15.69
C PHE A 34 -0.46 9.11 16.37
N LEU A 35 -1.74 9.26 16.70
CA LEU A 35 -2.26 10.48 17.33
C LEU A 35 -1.80 10.67 18.79
N LEU A 36 -1.67 9.59 19.55
CA LEU A 36 -1.32 9.66 20.97
C LEU A 36 0.19 9.71 21.20
N PHE A 37 0.97 9.12 20.29
CA PHE A 37 2.41 8.90 20.50
C PHE A 37 3.31 9.50 19.40
N GLY A 38 2.72 10.03 18.32
CA GLY A 38 3.45 10.64 17.19
C GLY A 38 3.97 12.05 17.45
N THR A 39 4.44 12.33 18.67
CA THR A 39 5.14 13.57 19.01
C THR A 39 6.63 13.29 19.19
N PRO A 40 7.51 13.87 18.35
CA PRO A 40 8.95 13.78 18.55
C PRO A 40 9.33 14.30 19.94
N SER A 41 10.13 13.53 20.67
CA SER A 41 10.36 13.78 22.10
C SER A 41 11.74 13.39 22.60
N VAL A 42 12.56 12.74 21.76
CA VAL A 42 13.90 12.29 22.14
C VAL A 42 14.94 13.11 21.35
N PRO A 43 15.97 13.69 22.00
CA PRO A 43 17.04 14.34 21.28
C PRO A 43 17.70 13.40 20.29
N GLU A 44 17.79 13.82 19.04
CA GLU A 44 18.37 13.04 17.98
C GLU A 44 19.90 13.08 18.04
N VAL A 45 20.50 11.91 17.80
CA VAL A 45 21.94 11.71 17.85
C VAL A 45 22.38 11.22 16.49
N ASP A 46 23.37 11.89 15.92
CA ASP A 46 24.02 11.46 14.69
C ASP A 46 24.69 10.09 14.92
N PRO A 47 24.29 9.05 14.18
CA PRO A 47 24.81 7.70 14.35
C PRO A 47 26.30 7.56 13.99
N ALA A 48 26.86 8.49 13.20
CA ALA A 48 28.28 8.47 12.83
C ALA A 48 29.17 9.17 13.87
N THR A 49 28.66 10.23 14.52
CA THR A 49 29.46 11.06 15.43
C THR A 49 29.09 10.91 16.91
N GLU A 50 27.98 10.22 17.21
CA GLU A 50 27.37 10.13 18.55
C GLU A 50 27.09 11.51 19.18
N GLN A 51 26.94 12.56 18.37
CA GLN A 51 26.63 13.92 18.82
C GLN A 51 25.17 14.29 18.58
N LEU A 52 24.65 15.21 19.39
CA LEU A 52 23.31 15.76 19.19
C LEU A 52 23.23 16.51 17.86
N ILE A 53 22.21 16.21 17.07
CA ILE A 53 21.89 16.99 15.88
C ILE A 53 21.25 18.30 16.36
N LEU A 54 21.82 19.45 15.99
CA LEU A 54 21.35 20.76 16.40
C LEU A 54 20.70 21.50 15.23
N THR A 55 19.54 22.12 15.47
CA THR A 55 18.90 22.99 14.49
C THR A 55 19.77 24.23 14.26
N PRO A 56 20.22 24.52 13.02
CA PRO A 56 21.14 25.62 12.75
C PRO A 56 20.63 26.99 13.19
N GLU A 57 19.31 27.18 13.14
CA GLU A 57 18.66 28.46 13.43
C GLU A 57 18.54 28.75 14.93
N THR A 58 18.38 27.71 15.76
CA THR A 58 18.09 27.88 17.20
C THR A 58 19.17 27.32 18.11
N GLY A 59 20.08 26.49 17.57
CA GLY A 59 21.10 25.76 18.34
C GLY A 59 20.53 24.70 19.28
N LYS A 60 19.23 24.36 19.18
CA LYS A 60 18.58 23.33 20.01
C LYS A 60 18.71 21.96 19.37
N ALA A 61 18.67 20.90 20.18
CA ALA A 61 18.64 19.54 19.66
C ALA A 61 17.38 19.31 18.80
N THR A 62 17.58 18.74 17.61
CA THR A 62 16.51 18.16 16.80
C THR A 62 15.89 17.02 17.60
N LEU A 63 14.56 16.94 17.61
CA LEU A 63 13.84 15.90 18.33
C LEU A 63 13.40 14.84 17.33
N GLY A 64 13.72 13.60 17.64
CA GLY A 64 13.23 12.43 16.95
C GLY A 64 12.24 11.61 17.73
N PHE A 65 11.78 10.55 17.07
CA PHE A 65 10.85 9.59 17.65
C PHE A 65 11.58 8.54 18.51
N PRO A 66 10.99 8.13 19.65
CA PRO A 66 11.56 7.06 20.44
C PRO A 66 11.48 5.72 19.70
N LEU A 67 12.48 4.85 19.88
CA LEU A 67 12.59 3.57 19.16
C LEU A 67 11.33 2.71 19.23
N TRP A 68 10.68 2.63 20.39
CA TRP A 68 9.46 1.83 20.56
C TRP A 68 8.30 2.35 19.69
N TYR A 69 8.28 3.65 19.40
CA TYR A 69 7.27 4.26 18.55
C TYR A 69 7.50 3.86 17.10
N THR A 70 8.72 4.05 16.58
CA THR A 70 9.12 3.62 15.24
C THR A 70 8.91 2.11 15.04
N VAL A 71 9.29 1.27 16.01
CA VAL A 71 9.00 -0.16 15.95
C VAL A 71 7.49 -0.44 15.93
N GLY A 72 6.72 0.34 16.68
CA GLY A 72 5.26 0.26 16.68
C GLY A 72 4.63 0.57 15.33
N THR A 73 5.09 1.61 14.62
CA THR A 73 4.58 1.95 13.28
C THR A 73 4.81 0.81 12.29
N TYR A 74 6.01 0.22 12.28
CA TYR A 74 6.31 -0.97 11.47
C TYR A 74 5.42 -2.16 11.82
N ILE A 75 5.16 -2.43 13.11
CA ILE A 75 4.29 -3.55 13.52
C ILE A 75 2.88 -3.38 12.92
N PHE A 76 2.32 -2.17 12.95
CA PHE A 76 0.99 -1.91 12.39
C PHE A 76 0.95 -2.15 10.88
N GLU A 77 1.94 -1.65 10.16
CA GLU A 77 2.04 -1.78 8.71
C GLU A 77 2.32 -3.23 8.26
N LEU A 78 3.37 -3.84 8.79
CA LEU A 78 3.81 -5.19 8.43
C LEU A 78 2.74 -6.25 8.73
N ALA A 79 2.05 -6.15 9.87
CA ALA A 79 0.97 -7.07 10.21
C ALA A 79 -0.20 -6.94 9.22
N ALA A 80 -0.55 -5.71 8.82
CA ALA A 80 -1.61 -5.46 7.86
C ALA A 80 -1.24 -5.98 6.46
N LEU A 81 -0.02 -5.70 5.99
CA LEU A 81 0.50 -6.18 4.69
C LEU A 81 0.51 -7.70 4.62
N PHE A 82 1.03 -8.36 5.66
CA PHE A 82 1.08 -9.83 5.71
C PHE A 82 -0.33 -10.43 5.70
N ALA A 83 -1.26 -9.89 6.51
CA ALA A 83 -2.65 -10.34 6.52
C ALA A 83 -3.34 -10.14 5.16
N ALA A 84 -3.11 -8.99 4.51
CA ALA A 84 -3.65 -8.69 3.19
C ALA A 84 -3.11 -9.65 2.12
N SER A 85 -1.80 -9.95 2.13
CA SER A 85 -1.18 -10.94 1.26
C SER A 85 -1.81 -12.33 1.44
N LEU A 86 -2.00 -12.80 2.68
CA LEU A 86 -2.64 -14.09 2.97
C LEU A 86 -4.09 -14.16 2.46
N LEU A 87 -4.87 -13.10 2.63
CA LEU A 87 -6.26 -13.05 2.15
C LEU A 87 -6.37 -12.99 0.63
N CYS A 88 -5.46 -12.27 -0.04
CA CYS A 88 -5.32 -12.32 -1.50
C CYS A 88 -4.91 -13.72 -1.97
N PHE A 89 -3.97 -14.38 -1.28
CA PHE A 89 -3.54 -15.73 -1.60
C PHE A 89 -4.68 -16.76 -1.45
N ARG A 90 -5.51 -16.61 -0.41
CA ARG A 90 -6.75 -17.39 -0.24
C ARG A 90 -7.68 -17.24 -1.46
N ASN A 91 -7.80 -16.03 -2.00
CA ASN A 91 -8.61 -15.80 -3.19
C ASN A 91 -8.00 -16.46 -4.44
N TYR A 92 -6.67 -16.45 -4.58
CA TYR A 92 -5.97 -17.22 -5.62
C TYR A 92 -6.27 -18.72 -5.54
N GLN A 93 -6.32 -19.30 -4.34
CA GLN A 93 -6.63 -20.72 -4.15
C GLN A 93 -8.10 -21.07 -4.47
N SER A 94 -9.00 -20.08 -4.50
CA SER A 94 -10.42 -20.32 -4.70
C SER A 94 -10.78 -20.36 -6.19
N PRO A 95 -11.28 -21.50 -6.71
CA PRO A 95 -11.73 -21.60 -8.10
C PRO A 95 -13.05 -20.85 -8.35
N GLN A 96 -13.64 -20.25 -7.31
CA GLN A 96 -14.96 -19.61 -7.38
C GLN A 96 -14.86 -18.10 -7.60
N VAL A 97 -13.67 -17.52 -7.48
CA VAL A 97 -13.48 -16.07 -7.55
C VAL A 97 -13.70 -15.55 -8.96
N VAL A 98 -14.61 -14.60 -9.08
CA VAL A 98 -15.14 -14.12 -10.37
C VAL A 98 -14.13 -13.24 -11.10
N SER A 99 -13.32 -12.48 -10.36
CA SER A 99 -12.28 -11.62 -10.95
C SER A 99 -11.06 -12.38 -11.51
N GLY A 100 -10.99 -13.70 -11.33
CA GLY A 100 -9.92 -14.54 -11.85
C GLY A 100 -8.76 -14.75 -10.88
N ARG A 101 -8.21 -15.96 -10.86
CA ARG A 101 -7.22 -16.39 -9.85
C ARG A 101 -5.88 -15.67 -10.00
N SER A 102 -5.45 -15.42 -11.24
CA SER A 102 -4.16 -14.77 -11.52
C SER A 102 -4.09 -13.34 -10.98
N VAL A 103 -5.20 -12.59 -11.01
CA VAL A 103 -5.32 -11.26 -10.40
C VAL A 103 -4.95 -11.29 -8.92
N TRP A 104 -5.54 -12.24 -8.19
CA TRP A 104 -5.31 -12.37 -6.75
C TRP A 104 -3.94 -12.94 -6.40
N LEU A 105 -3.33 -13.74 -7.29
CA LEU A 105 -1.94 -14.17 -7.13
C LEU A 105 -1.00 -12.97 -7.26
N CYS A 106 -1.20 -12.13 -8.27
CA CYS A 106 -0.44 -10.90 -8.45
C CYS A 106 -0.56 -9.98 -7.23
N PHE A 107 -1.76 -9.77 -6.70
CA PHE A 107 -1.94 -8.97 -5.47
C PHE A 107 -1.29 -9.61 -4.24
N ALA A 108 -1.42 -10.93 -4.06
CA ALA A 108 -0.80 -11.61 -2.94
C ALA A 108 0.72 -11.49 -2.96
N LEU A 109 1.34 -11.71 -4.12
CA LEU A 109 2.79 -11.60 -4.30
C LEU A 109 3.25 -10.14 -4.21
N GLY A 110 2.50 -9.19 -4.78
CA GLY A 110 2.82 -7.77 -4.69
C GLY A 110 2.85 -7.28 -3.24
N LEU A 111 1.80 -7.56 -2.46
CA LEU A 111 1.76 -7.21 -1.04
C LEU A 111 2.83 -7.93 -0.20
N LEU A 112 3.21 -9.16 -0.60
CA LEU A 112 4.31 -9.88 0.05
C LEU A 112 5.66 -9.24 -0.27
N LEU A 113 5.89 -8.79 -1.51
CA LEU A 113 7.10 -8.04 -1.84
C LEU A 113 7.16 -6.74 -1.06
N TYR A 114 6.07 -5.99 -0.95
CA TYR A 114 6.04 -4.77 -0.14
C TYR A 114 6.44 -5.07 1.32
N PHE A 115 5.82 -6.08 1.93
CA PHE A 115 6.17 -6.54 3.28
C PHE A 115 7.67 -6.88 3.43
N LEU A 116 8.26 -7.55 2.44
CA LEU A 116 9.69 -7.85 2.46
C LEU A 116 10.55 -6.59 2.26
N GLY A 117 10.08 -5.65 1.44
CA GLY A 117 10.68 -4.33 1.26
C GLY A 117 10.77 -3.59 2.60
N ASP A 118 9.67 -3.52 3.34
CA ASP A 118 9.61 -2.85 4.64
C ASP A 118 10.44 -3.54 5.72
N LEU A 119 10.58 -4.86 5.67
CA LEU A 119 11.52 -5.55 6.56
C LEU A 119 12.97 -5.15 6.28
N VAL A 120 13.33 -4.97 5.01
CA VAL A 120 14.67 -4.52 4.61
C VAL A 120 14.86 -3.04 4.94
N PHE A 121 13.89 -2.20 4.59
CA PHE A 121 13.92 -0.76 4.88
C PHE A 121 13.94 -0.49 6.38
N GLY A 122 13.06 -1.14 7.14
CA GLY A 122 13.05 -1.08 8.60
C GLY A 122 14.34 -1.61 9.25
N TYR A 123 15.02 -2.60 8.65
CA TYR A 123 16.35 -2.99 9.11
C TYR A 123 17.39 -1.87 8.93
N TYR A 124 17.39 -1.20 7.78
CA TYR A 124 18.26 -0.05 7.54
C TYR A 124 17.98 1.11 8.51
N GLU A 125 16.71 1.44 8.71
CA GLU A 125 16.31 2.56 9.57
C GLU A 125 16.51 2.26 11.06
N VAL A 126 16.01 1.11 11.53
CA VAL A 126 15.92 0.80 12.96
C VAL A 126 17.23 0.23 13.51
N VAL A 127 17.87 -0.66 12.75
CA VAL A 127 19.07 -1.39 13.22
C VAL A 127 20.34 -0.68 12.77
N LEU A 128 20.44 -0.36 11.47
CA LEU A 128 21.64 0.26 10.92
C LEU A 128 21.68 1.78 11.11
N ARG A 129 20.56 2.42 11.50
CA ARG A 129 20.44 3.88 11.67
C ARG A 129 20.96 4.62 10.43
N SER A 130 20.64 4.10 9.25
CA SER A 130 21.17 4.60 7.98
C SER A 130 20.03 5.04 7.09
N GLU A 131 20.10 6.29 6.66
CA GLU A 131 19.24 6.83 5.61
C GLU A 131 19.87 6.48 4.25
N GLN A 132 19.22 5.58 3.51
CA GLN A 132 19.65 5.20 2.17
C GLN A 132 18.63 5.72 1.15
N SER A 133 19.10 6.56 0.23
CA SER A 133 18.32 7.03 -0.93
C SER A 133 17.95 5.91 -1.90
N VAL A 134 18.83 4.92 -2.02
CA VAL A 134 18.65 3.70 -2.81
C VAL A 134 19.15 2.52 -2.00
N SER A 135 18.34 1.47 -1.92
CA SER A 135 18.64 0.27 -1.15
C SER A 135 18.13 -1.01 -1.81
N ILE A 136 18.41 -2.15 -1.19
CA ILE A 136 17.87 -3.44 -1.62
C ILE A 136 16.33 -3.46 -1.50
N ALA A 137 15.72 -2.62 -0.66
CA ALA A 137 14.27 -2.52 -0.53
C ALA A 137 13.60 -2.08 -1.85
N ASP A 138 14.27 -1.25 -2.67
CA ASP A 138 13.71 -0.72 -3.92
C ASP A 138 13.38 -1.82 -4.92
N PHE A 139 14.17 -2.91 -4.93
CA PHE A 139 13.88 -4.09 -5.75
C PHE A 139 12.53 -4.70 -5.39
N PHE A 140 12.20 -4.77 -4.10
CA PHE A 140 10.93 -5.28 -3.61
C PHE A 140 9.77 -4.31 -3.89
N TYR A 141 9.99 -3.00 -3.73
CA TYR A 141 8.98 -1.99 -4.03
C TYR A 141 8.63 -1.93 -5.53
N PHE A 142 9.61 -1.95 -6.43
CA PHE A 142 9.36 -2.02 -7.88
C PHE A 142 8.68 -3.34 -8.29
N GLY A 143 9.05 -4.45 -7.65
CA GLY A 143 8.33 -5.71 -7.81
C GLY A 143 6.86 -5.61 -7.40
N THR A 144 6.56 -4.85 -6.35
CA THR A 144 5.18 -4.58 -5.91
C THR A 144 4.41 -3.81 -6.96
N TYR A 145 4.93 -2.68 -7.47
CA TYR A 145 4.27 -1.93 -8.54
C TYR A 145 3.98 -2.78 -9.76
N ALA A 146 4.97 -3.58 -10.20
CA ALA A 146 4.81 -4.47 -11.35
C ALA A 146 3.68 -5.49 -11.12
N LEU A 147 3.65 -6.15 -9.95
CA LEU A 147 2.66 -7.17 -9.65
C LEU A 147 1.26 -6.58 -9.43
N LEU A 148 1.13 -5.47 -8.69
CA LEU A 148 -0.17 -4.81 -8.51
C LEU A 148 -0.70 -4.28 -9.84
N GLY A 149 0.14 -3.64 -10.65
CA GLY A 149 -0.23 -3.15 -11.99
C GLY A 149 -0.69 -4.28 -12.90
N VAL A 150 0.09 -5.38 -12.99
CA VAL A 150 -0.28 -6.56 -13.78
C VAL A 150 -1.59 -7.17 -13.29
N GLY A 151 -1.79 -7.28 -11.96
CA GLY A 151 -3.04 -7.80 -11.38
C GLY A 151 -4.27 -6.97 -11.80
N MET A 152 -4.16 -5.64 -11.76
CA MET A 152 -5.24 -4.74 -12.19
C MET A 152 -5.48 -4.78 -13.70
N ILE A 153 -4.42 -4.83 -14.51
CA ILE A 153 -4.53 -4.97 -15.97
C ILE A 153 -5.22 -6.29 -16.32
N LEU A 154 -4.87 -7.40 -15.67
CA LEU A 154 -5.55 -8.69 -15.88
C LEU A 154 -7.04 -8.64 -15.50
N ALA A 155 -7.38 -7.93 -14.43
CA ALA A 155 -8.77 -7.73 -14.01
C ALA A 155 -9.57 -6.97 -15.09
N ILE A 156 -8.95 -5.97 -15.71
CA ILE A 156 -9.52 -5.19 -16.81
C ILE A 156 -9.61 -6.00 -18.11
N ALA A 157 -8.54 -6.68 -18.51
CA ALA A 157 -8.41 -7.35 -19.80
C ALA A 157 -9.45 -8.47 -20.01
N SER A 158 -9.97 -9.02 -18.92
CA SER A 158 -11.06 -10.01 -18.96
C SER A 158 -12.44 -9.43 -19.33
N ARG A 159 -12.55 -8.11 -19.50
CA ARG A 159 -13.81 -7.38 -19.70
C ARG A 159 -13.76 -6.53 -20.97
N ARG A 160 -14.90 -6.40 -21.66
CA ARG A 160 -15.07 -5.40 -22.72
C ARG A 160 -15.34 -4.06 -22.07
N LEU A 161 -14.32 -3.23 -21.91
CA LEU A 161 -14.48 -1.89 -21.38
C LEU A 161 -14.98 -0.94 -22.47
N THR A 162 -16.10 -0.29 -22.21
CA THR A 162 -16.56 0.88 -22.96
C THR A 162 -16.70 2.01 -21.95
N LEU A 163 -15.66 2.84 -21.85
CA LEU A 163 -15.71 4.04 -21.02
C LEU A 163 -16.33 5.19 -21.81
N ASP A 164 -17.23 5.93 -21.17
CA ASP A 164 -17.82 7.14 -21.72
C ASP A 164 -16.77 8.27 -21.77
N LEU A 165 -16.98 9.28 -22.62
CA LEU A 165 -16.04 10.41 -22.77
C LEU A 165 -15.71 11.08 -21.43
N TRP A 166 -16.71 11.27 -20.55
CA TRP A 166 -16.51 11.91 -19.25
C TRP A 166 -15.65 11.06 -18.30
N GLN A 167 -15.69 9.73 -18.43
CA GLN A 167 -14.82 8.81 -17.68
C GLN A 167 -13.38 8.92 -18.18
N TRP A 168 -13.16 9.03 -19.48
CA TRP A 168 -11.83 9.32 -20.03
C TRP A 168 -11.29 10.69 -19.62
N VAL A 169 -12.14 11.71 -19.57
CA VAL A 169 -11.77 13.04 -19.05
C VAL A 169 -11.31 12.92 -17.60
N LEU A 170 -12.03 12.18 -16.74
CA LEU A 170 -11.63 11.97 -15.36
C LEU A 170 -10.27 11.24 -15.25
N VAL A 171 -10.06 10.18 -16.03
CA VAL A 171 -8.77 9.47 -16.08
C VAL A 171 -7.64 10.41 -16.52
N ALA A 172 -7.89 11.26 -17.53
CA ALA A 172 -6.92 12.23 -18.01
C ALA A 172 -6.59 13.29 -16.95
N VAL A 173 -7.58 13.79 -16.21
CA VAL A 173 -7.38 14.74 -15.10
C VAL A 173 -6.57 14.11 -13.97
N VAL A 174 -6.90 12.89 -13.55
CA VAL A 174 -6.13 12.17 -12.51
C VAL A 174 -4.69 11.95 -12.96
N GLY A 175 -4.48 11.50 -14.20
CA GLY A 175 -3.14 11.30 -14.75
C GLY A 175 -2.35 12.60 -14.88
N LEU A 176 -2.99 13.69 -15.30
CA LEU A 176 -2.36 15.00 -15.41
C LEU A 176 -1.95 15.52 -14.03
N LEU A 177 -2.84 15.46 -13.03
CA LEU A 177 -2.53 15.92 -11.67
C LEU A 177 -1.40 15.11 -11.05
N GLY A 178 -1.43 13.78 -11.19
CA GLY A 178 -0.36 12.91 -10.71
C GLY A 178 0.97 13.21 -11.39
N ALA A 179 0.97 13.40 -12.72
CA ALA A 179 2.18 13.74 -13.47
C ALA A 179 2.74 15.12 -13.09
N LEU A 180 1.89 16.13 -12.91
CA LEU A 180 2.31 17.46 -12.46
C LEU A 180 2.92 17.40 -11.05
N PHE A 181 2.31 16.61 -10.15
CA PHE A 181 2.86 16.39 -8.81
C PHE A 181 4.22 15.69 -8.88
N ALA A 182 4.34 14.60 -9.65
CA ALA A 182 5.58 13.88 -9.86
C ALA A 182 6.70 14.79 -10.41
N LEU A 183 6.38 15.64 -11.39
CA LEU A 183 7.32 16.61 -11.94
C LEU A 183 7.76 17.62 -10.88
N TRP A 184 6.82 18.12 -10.08
CA TRP A 184 7.12 19.10 -9.03
C TRP A 184 8.01 18.53 -7.93
N VAL A 185 7.68 17.35 -7.39
CA VAL A 185 8.47 16.72 -6.32
C VAL A 185 9.86 16.33 -6.83
N ASN A 186 9.96 15.74 -8.02
CA ASN A 186 11.26 15.38 -8.60
C ASN A 186 12.13 16.60 -8.91
N HIS A 187 11.51 17.72 -9.32
CA HIS A 187 12.23 18.98 -9.50
C HIS A 187 12.74 19.53 -8.16
N ALA A 188 11.92 19.50 -7.12
CA ALA A 188 12.32 19.91 -5.77
C ALA A 188 13.49 19.06 -5.24
N ALA A 189 13.42 17.73 -5.39
CA ALA A 189 14.49 16.80 -5.03
C ALA A 189 15.81 17.11 -5.76
N ALA A 190 15.74 17.36 -7.07
CA ALA A 190 16.91 17.70 -7.87
C ALA A 190 17.56 19.02 -7.47
N MET A 191 16.78 19.99 -6.98
CA MET A 191 17.28 21.27 -6.48
C MET A 191 17.85 21.13 -5.06
N ALA A 192 17.28 20.23 -4.24
CA ALA A 192 17.76 19.96 -2.88
C ALA A 192 19.12 19.26 -2.87
N ASN A 193 19.36 18.32 -3.80
CA ASN A 193 20.63 17.62 -3.91
C ASN A 193 21.11 17.51 -5.38
N PRO A 194 21.64 18.59 -5.97
CA PRO A 194 22.04 18.61 -7.38
C PRO A 194 23.22 17.68 -7.69
N SER A 195 24.01 17.33 -6.67
CA SER A 195 25.15 16.42 -6.73
C SER A 195 24.79 14.95 -6.50
N ALA A 196 23.51 14.61 -6.30
CA ALA A 196 23.09 13.24 -6.09
C ALA A 196 23.51 12.33 -7.27
N PRO A 197 23.99 11.10 -6.99
CA PRO A 197 24.32 10.13 -8.04
C PRO A 197 23.16 9.95 -9.02
N LEU A 198 23.50 9.67 -10.29
CA LEU A 198 22.48 9.49 -11.32
C LEU A 198 21.50 8.35 -10.97
N LEU A 199 22.00 7.26 -10.40
CA LEU A 199 21.16 6.13 -10.00
C LEU A 199 20.09 6.55 -8.98
N ASP A 200 20.48 7.26 -7.93
CA ASP A 200 19.58 7.79 -6.90
C ASP A 200 18.49 8.66 -7.50
N ARG A 201 18.87 9.57 -8.40
CA ARG A 201 17.92 10.44 -9.09
C ARG A 201 16.94 9.66 -9.96
N LEU A 202 17.38 8.60 -10.63
CA LEU A 202 16.52 7.78 -11.48
C LEU A 202 15.57 6.90 -10.66
N VAL A 203 16.07 6.27 -9.60
CA VAL A 203 15.28 5.40 -8.71
C VAL A 203 14.24 6.22 -7.97
N THR A 204 14.64 7.31 -7.31
CA THR A 204 13.71 8.20 -6.57
C THR A 204 12.68 8.85 -7.50
N ALA A 205 13.07 9.25 -8.72
CA ALA A 205 12.13 9.81 -9.69
C ALA A 205 11.12 8.78 -10.23
N ALA A 206 11.44 7.49 -10.16
CA ALA A 206 10.58 6.43 -10.66
C ALA A 206 9.35 6.21 -9.76
N TYR A 207 9.47 6.36 -8.44
CA TYR A 207 8.36 6.17 -7.48
C TYR A 207 7.09 6.96 -7.85
N PRO A 208 7.13 8.32 -7.93
CA PRO A 208 5.91 9.08 -8.20
C PRO A 208 5.36 8.84 -9.62
N LEU A 209 6.19 8.36 -10.55
CA LEU A 209 5.74 7.92 -11.88
C LEU A 209 4.97 6.60 -11.80
N PHE A 210 5.48 5.62 -11.06
CA PHE A 210 4.81 4.35 -10.83
C PHE A 210 3.54 4.50 -9.99
N ASP A 211 3.55 5.38 -8.99
CA ASP A 211 2.36 5.76 -8.21
C ASP A 211 1.27 6.36 -9.10
N THR A 212 1.65 7.30 -9.96
CA THR A 212 0.72 7.92 -10.92
C THR A 212 0.18 6.88 -11.90
N ALA A 213 1.04 5.99 -12.42
CA ALA A 213 0.61 4.92 -13.32
C ALA A 213 -0.37 3.95 -12.63
N LEU A 214 -0.09 3.55 -11.39
CA LEU A 214 -0.95 2.67 -10.61
C LEU A 214 -2.30 3.35 -10.30
N LEU A 215 -2.29 4.65 -10.00
CA LEU A 215 -3.49 5.46 -9.77
C LEU A 215 -4.35 5.58 -11.04
N ILE A 216 -3.74 5.75 -12.22
CA ILE A 216 -4.44 5.78 -13.52
C ILE A 216 -5.12 4.42 -13.78
N ILE A 217 -4.39 3.32 -13.65
CA ILE A 217 -4.93 1.96 -13.86
C ILE A 217 -6.08 1.70 -12.89
N THR A 218 -5.92 2.08 -11.63
CA THR A 218 -6.94 1.97 -10.59
C THR A 218 -8.18 2.81 -10.89
N THR A 219 -8.00 4.02 -11.44
CA THR A 219 -9.12 4.89 -11.82
C THR A 219 -9.92 4.26 -12.97
N ILE A 220 -9.24 3.73 -13.99
CA ILE A 220 -9.87 2.99 -15.09
C ILE A 220 -10.65 1.79 -14.55
N LEU A 221 -10.05 1.02 -13.65
CA LEU A 221 -10.66 -0.14 -12.98
C LEU A 221 -11.93 0.28 -12.23
N LEU A 222 -11.87 1.33 -11.42
CA LEU A 222 -13.00 1.79 -10.62
C LEU A 222 -14.17 2.28 -11.48
N LEU A 223 -13.88 2.97 -12.59
CA LEU A 223 -14.89 3.43 -13.53
C LEU A 223 -15.48 2.27 -14.34
N ALA A 224 -14.66 1.29 -14.71
CA ALA A 224 -15.11 0.05 -15.36
C ALA A 224 -16.05 -0.78 -14.49
N PHE A 225 -15.82 -0.81 -13.17
CA PHE A 225 -16.60 -1.59 -12.21
C PHE A 225 -17.60 -0.75 -11.42
N TRP A 226 -17.96 0.46 -11.87
CA TRP A 226 -18.78 1.40 -11.09
C TRP A 226 -20.14 0.83 -10.63
N GLY A 227 -20.78 0.03 -11.50
CA GLY A 227 -22.10 -0.57 -11.26
C GLY A 227 -22.04 -2.07 -10.97
N GLY A 228 -22.53 -2.48 -9.79
CA GLY A 228 -22.74 -3.89 -9.46
C GLY A 228 -22.24 -4.29 -8.08
N ARG A 229 -22.57 -5.51 -7.65
CA ARG A 229 -22.19 -6.02 -6.32
C ARG A 229 -20.67 -6.17 -6.19
N PHE A 230 -19.99 -6.58 -7.25
CA PHE A 230 -18.54 -6.73 -7.31
C PHE A 230 -17.78 -5.39 -7.29
N ALA A 231 -18.47 -4.27 -7.54
CA ALA A 231 -17.91 -2.92 -7.41
C ALA A 231 -17.36 -2.65 -6.00
N GLN A 232 -17.94 -3.28 -4.97
CA GLN A 232 -17.59 -3.03 -3.58
C GLN A 232 -16.14 -3.42 -3.26
N ALA A 233 -15.69 -4.59 -3.73
CA ALA A 233 -14.31 -5.04 -3.53
C ALA A 233 -13.34 -4.08 -4.24
N TRP A 234 -13.65 -3.69 -5.48
CA TRP A 234 -12.80 -2.81 -6.27
C TRP A 234 -12.72 -1.38 -5.74
N ARG A 235 -13.79 -0.86 -5.14
CA ARG A 235 -13.76 0.44 -4.44
C ARG A 235 -12.81 0.42 -3.24
N LEU A 236 -12.74 -0.70 -2.52
CA LEU A 236 -11.79 -0.86 -1.40
C LEU A 236 -10.36 -0.95 -1.91
N ILE A 237 -10.10 -1.76 -2.95
CA ILE A 237 -8.78 -1.84 -3.60
C ILE A 237 -8.33 -0.45 -4.08
N ALA A 238 -9.24 0.30 -4.73
CA ALA A 238 -8.94 1.65 -5.18
C ALA A 238 -8.68 2.65 -4.05
N GLY A 239 -9.46 2.57 -2.96
CA GLY A 239 -9.20 3.35 -1.76
C GLY A 239 -7.84 3.01 -1.14
N GLY A 240 -7.43 1.73 -1.20
CA GLY A 240 -6.11 1.29 -0.77
C GLY A 240 -5.00 1.90 -1.60
N VAL A 241 -5.10 1.84 -2.94
CA VAL A 241 -4.10 2.45 -3.84
C VAL A 241 -4.04 3.96 -3.66
N LEU A 242 -5.17 4.62 -3.45
CA LEU A 242 -5.19 6.05 -3.15
C LEU A 242 -4.51 6.36 -1.81
N ALA A 243 -4.73 5.52 -0.78
CA ALA A 243 -4.03 5.64 0.49
C ALA A 243 -2.51 5.50 0.30
N LEU A 244 -2.06 4.49 -0.46
CA LEU A 244 -0.65 4.31 -0.79
C LEU A 244 -0.09 5.55 -1.51
N TYR A 245 -0.77 6.02 -2.56
CA TYR A 245 -0.39 7.23 -3.30
C TYR A 245 -0.23 8.45 -2.37
N VAL A 246 -1.15 8.66 -1.42
CA VAL A 246 -1.07 9.76 -0.45
C VAL A 246 0.12 9.58 0.50
N ALA A 247 0.36 8.36 0.96
CA ALA A 247 1.48 8.04 1.83
C ALA A 247 2.83 8.30 1.15
N ASP A 248 3.03 7.75 -0.06
CA ASP A 248 4.25 7.93 -0.86
C ASP A 248 4.45 9.39 -1.27
N SER A 249 3.39 10.07 -1.71
CA SER A 249 3.45 11.49 -2.08
C SER A 249 3.88 12.37 -0.91
N TYR A 250 3.35 12.09 0.28
CA TYR A 250 3.74 12.82 1.48
C TYR A 250 5.15 12.47 1.91
N TYR A 251 5.52 11.19 1.94
CA TYR A 251 6.87 10.73 2.28
C TYR A 251 7.89 11.44 1.38
N GLN A 252 7.69 11.39 0.06
CA GLN A 252 8.59 12.02 -0.90
C GLN A 252 8.64 13.53 -0.76
N TYR A 253 7.49 14.21 -0.54
CA TYR A 253 7.49 15.64 -0.26
C TYR A 253 8.27 15.95 1.02
N ALA A 254 8.01 15.22 2.10
CA ALA A 254 8.58 15.50 3.41
C ALA A 254 10.08 15.23 3.46
N SER A 255 10.57 14.15 2.85
CA SER A 255 12.01 13.85 2.74
C SER A 255 12.77 14.89 1.92
N ASN A 256 12.11 15.59 0.98
CA ASN A 256 12.74 16.65 0.20
C ASN A 256 12.62 18.04 0.84
N ALA A 257 11.52 18.29 1.55
CA ALA A 257 11.22 19.60 2.15
C ALA A 257 11.90 19.79 3.51
N PHE A 258 12.10 18.72 4.27
CA PHE A 258 12.69 18.76 5.61
C PHE A 258 14.05 18.07 5.61
N LYS A 259 15.10 18.80 6.05
CA LYS A 259 16.46 18.26 6.14
C LYS A 259 16.60 17.10 7.13
N ASP A 260 15.86 17.17 8.23
CA ASP A 260 15.88 16.19 9.31
C ASP A 260 14.53 15.43 9.32
N TYR A 261 14.09 14.98 8.13
CA TYR A 261 12.87 14.18 8.03
C TYR A 261 13.06 12.85 8.77
N GLN A 262 12.06 12.47 9.56
CA GLN A 262 12.02 11.16 10.19
C GLN A 262 10.67 10.49 9.93
N SER A 263 10.71 9.17 9.72
CA SER A 263 9.51 8.35 9.67
C SER A 263 8.83 8.30 11.03
N GLY A 264 7.51 8.26 11.02
CA GLY A 264 6.65 8.30 12.20
C GLY A 264 5.62 9.42 12.18
N SER A 265 5.52 10.18 11.11
CA SER A 265 4.53 11.24 10.95
C SER A 265 3.10 10.68 10.89
N LEU A 266 2.10 11.49 11.26
CA LEU A 266 0.69 11.06 11.24
C LEU A 266 0.22 10.57 9.86
N THR A 267 0.76 11.15 8.78
CA THR A 267 0.38 10.78 7.41
C THR A 267 0.80 9.35 7.06
N GLU A 268 1.80 8.78 7.71
CA GLU A 268 2.22 7.40 7.47
C GLU A 268 1.18 6.35 7.91
N VAL A 269 0.13 6.76 8.65
CA VAL A 269 -1.01 5.88 8.90
C VAL A 269 -1.68 5.40 7.60
N PHE A 270 -1.51 6.12 6.48
CA PHE A 270 -2.00 5.71 5.17
C PHE A 270 -1.27 4.47 4.62
N PHE A 271 0.00 4.24 5.00
CA PHE A 271 0.70 2.99 4.72
C PHE A 271 0.05 1.79 5.43
N VAL A 272 -0.61 2.01 6.58
CA VAL A 272 -1.43 0.98 7.26
C VAL A 272 -2.81 0.86 6.62
N LEU A 273 -3.41 1.96 6.18
CA LEU A 273 -4.74 1.95 5.56
C LEU A 273 -4.75 1.18 4.23
N PHE A 274 -3.71 1.33 3.42
CA PHE A 274 -3.54 0.64 2.14
C PHE A 274 -3.76 -0.89 2.24
N PRO A 275 -2.97 -1.65 3.01
CA PRO A 275 -3.13 -3.09 3.14
C PRO A 275 -4.42 -3.48 3.86
N VAL A 276 -4.90 -2.68 4.82
CA VAL A 276 -6.20 -2.93 5.48
C VAL A 276 -7.34 -2.93 4.46
N LEU A 277 -7.37 -1.95 3.55
CA LEU A 277 -8.39 -1.88 2.51
C LEU A 277 -8.24 -3.03 1.49
N PHE A 278 -7.01 -3.45 1.17
CA PHE A 278 -6.78 -4.65 0.35
C PHE A 278 -7.27 -5.93 1.01
N ALA A 279 -7.00 -6.12 2.31
CA ALA A 279 -7.48 -7.25 3.09
C ALA A 279 -9.01 -7.34 3.10
N ILE A 280 -9.68 -6.21 3.36
CA ILE A 280 -11.15 -6.14 3.35
C ILE A 280 -11.69 -6.37 1.93
N GLY A 281 -11.08 -5.76 0.91
CA GLY A 281 -11.44 -5.96 -0.49
C GLY A 281 -11.37 -7.42 -0.92
N ALA A 282 -10.30 -8.13 -0.51
CA ALA A 282 -10.15 -9.56 -0.74
C ALA A 282 -11.27 -10.38 -0.06
N ALA A 283 -11.65 -10.03 1.17
CA ALA A 283 -12.76 -10.69 1.88
C ALA A 283 -14.11 -10.45 1.21
N VAL A 284 -14.39 -9.22 0.78
CA VAL A 284 -15.63 -8.86 0.08
C VAL A 284 -15.76 -9.63 -1.22
N GLU A 285 -14.71 -9.68 -2.06
CA GLU A 285 -14.74 -10.43 -3.31
C GLU A 285 -15.02 -11.92 -3.09
N TYR A 286 -14.37 -12.51 -2.08
CA TYR A 286 -14.52 -13.93 -1.77
C TYR A 286 -15.97 -14.27 -1.37
N GLU A 287 -16.59 -13.45 -0.53
CA GLU A 287 -17.97 -13.65 -0.12
C GLU A 287 -18.96 -13.48 -1.29
N LEU A 288 -18.79 -12.41 -2.09
CA LEU A 288 -19.65 -12.14 -3.24
C LEU A 288 -19.57 -13.26 -4.28
N SER A 289 -18.37 -13.76 -4.55
CA SER A 289 -18.12 -14.87 -5.46
C SER A 289 -18.81 -16.15 -5.01
N ASN A 290 -18.74 -16.48 -3.71
CA ASN A 290 -19.38 -17.67 -3.15
C ASN A 290 -20.92 -17.54 -3.07
N LYS A 291 -21.45 -16.35 -2.76
CA LYS A 291 -22.91 -16.10 -2.70
C LYS A 291 -23.56 -16.15 -4.08
N SER A 292 -22.93 -15.57 -5.11
CA SER A 292 -23.41 -15.60 -6.49
C SER A 292 -23.72 -17.02 -6.97
N ARG A 293 -22.81 -17.96 -6.69
CA ARG A 293 -22.95 -19.37 -7.11
C ARG A 293 -24.03 -20.15 -6.36
N ARG A 294 -24.24 -19.86 -5.07
CA ARG A 294 -25.33 -20.48 -4.28
C ARG A 294 -26.70 -20.08 -4.80
N GLY A 295 -26.84 -18.87 -5.35
CA GLY A 295 -28.06 -18.42 -6.03
C GLY A 295 -28.34 -19.19 -7.32
N ILE A 296 -27.30 -19.50 -8.10
CA ILE A 296 -27.42 -20.27 -9.35
C ILE A 296 -27.79 -21.73 -9.07
N ARG A 297 -27.23 -22.37 -8.03
CA ARG A 297 -27.56 -23.76 -7.67
C ARG A 297 -28.95 -23.96 -7.05
N ARG A 298 -29.63 -22.88 -6.65
CA ARG A 298 -30.97 -22.92 -6.03
C ARG A 298 -32.09 -22.57 -7.02
N ARG A 299 -31.76 -22.18 -8.24
CA ARG A 299 -32.68 -22.01 -9.36
C ARG A 299 -32.59 -23.23 -10.26
#